data_AF-A0A3T0Y750-F1
#
_entry.id   AF-A0A3T0Y750-F1
#
_cell.length_a   1.000
_cell.length_b   1.000
_cell.length_c   1.000
_cell.angle_alpha   90.00
_cell.angle_beta   90.00
_cell.angle_gamma   90.00
#
_symmetry.space_group_name_H-M   'P 1'
#
loop_
_entity.id
_entity.type
_entity.pdbx_description
1 polymer ?
#
loop_
_entity_poly.entity_id
_entity_poly.type
_entity_poly.pdbx_seq_one_letter_code
_entity_poly.pdbx_strand_id
1 'polypeptide(L)'
;MVTFPDGTVVSALGQGTWNLGDSPACRNAEIGALRTGIDLGLTVIGTAEMYGNGRSEDIVGEAIRGRRDEVFLVSKVLPSNASASGTIEACHASLNRLGTDCLDLYLLHGGGDSHSRKPSQRSSPSSTRARSVRGV
;
A
#
# COMPACT_ATOMS: atom_id res chain seq x y z
N MET A 1 19.35 5.64 -1.65
CA MET A 1 18.58 4.81 -0.69
C MET A 1 18.00 5.71 0.38
N VAL A 2 16.92 5.27 1.03
CA VAL A 2 16.30 5.91 2.20
C VAL A 2 16.16 4.86 3.29
N THR A 3 16.38 5.25 4.55
CA THR A 3 16.30 4.36 5.71
C THR A 3 15.11 4.77 6.58
N PHE A 4 14.23 3.81 6.86
CA PHE A 4 13.11 3.96 7.79
C PHE A 4 13.58 3.86 9.26
N PRO A 5 12.79 4.35 10.23
CA PRO A 5 13.16 4.30 11.65
C PRO A 5 13.43 2.90 12.22
N ASP A 6 12.87 1.86 11.60
CA ASP A 6 13.08 0.45 11.96
C ASP A 6 14.37 -0.15 11.37
N GLY A 7 15.14 0.65 10.62
CA GLY A 7 16.35 0.22 9.93
C GLY A 7 16.12 -0.34 8.53
N THR A 8 14.87 -0.46 8.07
CA THR A 8 14.57 -0.92 6.71
C THR A 8 15.12 0.06 5.68
N VAL A 9 15.88 -0.42 4.70
CA VAL A 9 16.49 0.38 3.64
C VAL A 9 15.78 0.12 2.32
N VAL A 10 15.37 1.19 1.63
CA VAL A 10 14.64 1.11 0.36
C VAL A 10 15.23 2.02 -0.71
N SER A 11 14.81 1.83 -1.96
CA SER A 11 15.12 2.74 -3.06
C SER A 11 14.59 4.16 -2.75
N ALA A 12 15.36 5.19 -3.10
CA ALA A 12 14.94 6.58 -2.89
C ALA A 12 13.84 7.03 -3.87
N LEU A 13 13.66 6.26 -4.95
CA LEU A 13 12.59 6.43 -5.93
C LEU A 13 11.72 5.17 -5.90
N GLY A 14 10.41 5.39 -5.97
CA GLY A 14 9.41 4.33 -6.00
C GLY A 14 8.48 4.46 -7.21
N GLN A 15 7.55 3.52 -7.29
CA GLN A 15 6.60 3.38 -8.38
C GLN A 15 5.20 3.76 -7.88
N GLY A 16 4.62 4.83 -8.41
CA GLY A 16 3.27 5.27 -8.11
C GLY A 16 2.23 4.59 -9.00
N THR A 17 1.05 4.29 -8.46
CA THR A 17 0.06 3.44 -9.15
C THR A 17 -1.31 4.09 -9.34
N TRP A 18 -1.46 5.38 -9.02
CA TRP A 18 -2.69 6.11 -9.33
C TRP A 18 -3.01 6.04 -10.84
N ASN A 19 -4.28 5.85 -11.18
CA ASN A 19 -4.80 5.62 -12.54
C ASN A 19 -4.43 4.30 -13.23
N LEU A 20 -3.70 3.39 -12.58
CA LEU A 20 -3.49 2.05 -13.14
C LEU A 20 -4.78 1.21 -13.04
N GLY A 21 -5.05 0.42 -14.07
CA GLY A 21 -6.22 -0.45 -14.15
C GLY A 21 -7.50 0.24 -14.62
N ASP A 22 -7.45 1.53 -14.98
CA ASP A 22 -8.61 2.27 -15.49
C ASP A 22 -9.01 1.86 -16.92
N SER A 23 -8.07 1.31 -17.68
CA SER A 23 -8.28 0.83 -19.04
C SER A 23 -7.84 -0.63 -19.19
N PRO A 24 -8.74 -1.57 -19.52
CA PRO A 24 -8.37 -2.97 -19.79
C PRO A 24 -7.31 -3.11 -20.89
N ALA A 25 -7.31 -2.21 -21.87
CA ALA A 25 -6.33 -2.23 -22.96
C ALA A 25 -4.90 -1.88 -22.50
N CYS A 26 -4.75 -1.15 -21.39
CA CYS A 26 -3.45 -0.76 -20.85
C CYS A 26 -2.87 -1.80 -19.88
N ARG A 27 -3.69 -2.75 -19.38
CA ARG A 27 -3.32 -3.70 -18.31
C ARG A 27 -1.93 -4.32 -18.47
N ASN A 28 -1.64 -4.91 -19.63
CA ASN A 28 -0.36 -5.58 -19.87
C ASN A 28 0.82 -4.61 -19.86
N ALA A 29 0.63 -3.39 -20.39
CA ALA A 29 1.66 -2.36 -20.37
C ALA A 29 1.91 -1.82 -18.96
N GLU A 30 0.86 -1.66 -18.15
CA GLU A 30 0.94 -1.21 -16.76
C GLU A 30 1.69 -2.23 -15.88
N ILE A 31 1.35 -3.52 -16.02
CA ILE A 31 2.06 -4.62 -15.35
C ILE A 31 3.52 -4.67 -15.81
N GLY A 32 3.76 -4.54 -17.12
CA GLY A 32 5.10 -4.51 -17.69
C GLY A 32 5.94 -3.36 -17.16
N ALA A 33 5.36 -2.17 -17.01
CA ALA A 33 6.03 -1.00 -16.44
C ALA A 33 6.46 -1.24 -14.99
N LEU A 34 5.55 -1.79 -14.16
CA LEU A 34 5.87 -2.12 -12.77
C LEU A 34 6.99 -3.17 -12.67
N ARG A 35 6.93 -4.23 -13.47
CA ARG A 35 7.98 -5.26 -13.51
C ARG A 35 9.33 -4.70 -13.97
N THR A 36 9.31 -3.84 -14.99
CA THR A 36 10.52 -3.15 -15.45
C THR A 36 11.13 -2.30 -14.33
N GLY A 37 10.31 -1.59 -13.55
CA GLY A 37 10.80 -0.84 -12.40
C GLY A 37 11.44 -1.75 -11.33
N ILE A 38 10.83 -2.91 -11.04
CA ILE A 38 11.42 -3.90 -10.12
C ILE A 38 12.77 -4.39 -10.65
N ASP A 39 12.86 -4.72 -11.94
CA ASP A 39 14.10 -5.18 -12.60
C ASP A 39 15.22 -4.13 -12.55
N LEU A 40 14.85 -2.84 -12.51
CA LEU A 40 15.78 -1.72 -12.38
C LEU A 40 16.08 -1.33 -10.92
N GLY A 41 15.55 -2.07 -9.94
CA GLY A 41 15.80 -1.83 -8.51
C GLY A 41 14.90 -0.76 -7.87
N LEU A 42 13.78 -0.38 -8.50
CA LEU A 42 12.75 0.47 -7.92
C LEU A 42 11.81 -0.37 -7.05
N THR A 43 12.28 -0.70 -5.85
CA THR A 43 11.63 -1.71 -4.99
C THR A 43 10.40 -1.17 -4.25
N VAL A 44 10.26 0.15 -4.06
CA VAL A 44 9.07 0.73 -3.41
C VAL A 44 7.91 0.81 -4.39
N ILE A 45 6.77 0.17 -4.08
CA ILE A 45 5.52 0.29 -4.85
C ILE A 45 4.43 0.88 -3.97
N GLY A 46 3.87 2.02 -4.39
CA GLY A 46 2.84 2.76 -3.65
C GLY A 46 1.47 2.69 -4.31
N THR A 47 0.48 2.17 -3.59
CA THR A 47 -0.92 2.07 -4.01
C THR A 47 -1.89 2.52 -2.92
N ALA A 48 -3.20 2.33 -3.11
CA ALA A 48 -4.24 2.59 -2.11
C ALA A 48 -5.57 1.92 -2.50
N GLU A 49 -6.42 1.61 -1.52
CA GLU A 49 -7.75 1.02 -1.78
C GLU A 49 -8.65 1.93 -2.65
N MET A 50 -8.45 3.24 -2.58
CA MET A 50 -9.24 4.20 -3.35
C MET A 50 -8.83 4.29 -4.82
N TYR A 51 -7.65 3.78 -5.20
CA TYR A 51 -7.12 3.92 -6.55
C TYR A 51 -7.89 3.01 -7.50
N GLY A 52 -8.74 3.62 -8.34
CA GLY A 52 -9.67 2.90 -9.19
C GLY A 52 -10.64 2.00 -8.41
N ASN A 53 -10.98 2.33 -7.16
CA ASN A 53 -11.74 1.45 -6.25
C ASN A 53 -11.12 0.04 -6.12
N GLY A 54 -9.80 -0.04 -6.01
CA GLY A 54 -9.04 -1.28 -5.87
C GLY A 54 -8.41 -1.81 -7.16
N ARG A 55 -8.78 -1.29 -8.34
CA ARG A 55 -8.21 -1.75 -9.62
C ARG A 55 -6.69 -1.61 -9.68
N SER A 56 -6.13 -0.55 -9.10
CA SER A 56 -4.67 -0.39 -9.08
C SER A 56 -4.00 -1.43 -8.18
N GLU A 57 -4.66 -1.86 -7.09
CA GLU A 57 -4.16 -2.96 -6.26
C GLU A 57 -4.19 -4.29 -7.00
N ASP A 58 -5.20 -4.55 -7.84
CA ASP A 58 -5.24 -5.74 -8.69
C ASP A 58 -4.10 -5.77 -9.72
N ILE A 59 -3.77 -4.61 -10.31
CA ILE A 59 -2.62 -4.48 -11.24
C ILE A 59 -1.31 -4.74 -10.51
N VAL A 60 -1.14 -4.16 -9.32
CA VAL A 60 0.06 -4.38 -8.49
C VAL A 60 0.19 -5.84 -8.09
N GLY A 61 -0.89 -6.47 -7.65
CA GLY A 61 -0.90 -7.90 -7.25
C GLY A 61 -0.47 -8.83 -8.39
N GLU A 62 -0.88 -8.53 -9.63
CA GLU A 62 -0.42 -9.28 -10.79
C GLU A 62 1.06 -9.01 -11.12
N ALA A 63 1.51 -7.77 -10.97
CA ALA A 63 2.89 -7.37 -11.25
C ALA A 63 3.89 -8.05 -10.31
N ILE A 64 3.55 -8.17 -9.01
CA ILE A 64 4.44 -8.71 -7.97
C ILE A 64 4.33 -10.23 -7.77
N ARG A 65 3.45 -10.92 -8.51
CA ARG A 65 3.25 -12.36 -8.37
C ARG A 65 4.56 -13.12 -8.59
N GLY A 66 4.97 -13.91 -7.59
CA GLY A 66 6.23 -14.65 -7.61
C GLY A 66 7.48 -13.81 -7.30
N ARG A 67 7.31 -12.51 -6.98
CA ARG A 67 8.37 -11.53 -6.71
C ARG A 67 8.07 -10.67 -5.47
N ARG A 68 7.22 -11.17 -4.56
CA ARG A 68 6.76 -10.41 -3.39
C ARG A 68 7.93 -9.95 -2.51
N ASP A 69 8.97 -10.76 -2.37
CA ASP A 69 10.14 -10.46 -1.55
C ASP A 69 11.08 -9.42 -2.18
N GLU A 70 10.87 -9.05 -3.45
CA GLU A 70 11.67 -8.04 -4.16
C GLU A 70 11.14 -6.61 -3.98
N VAL A 71 9.97 -6.45 -3.36
CA VAL A 71 9.28 -5.16 -3.26
C VAL A 71 9.00 -4.75 -1.81
N PHE A 72 9.06 -3.45 -1.57
CA PHE A 72 8.54 -2.79 -0.38
C PHE A 72 7.17 -2.21 -0.72
N LEU A 73 6.11 -2.90 -0.29
CA LEU A 73 4.74 -2.67 -0.71
C LEU A 73 3.99 -1.76 0.27
N VAL A 74 3.51 -0.62 -0.25
CA VAL A 74 2.78 0.40 0.51
C VAL A 74 1.35 0.52 -0.01
N SER A 75 0.36 0.36 0.87
CA SER A 75 -1.03 0.72 0.58
C SER A 75 -1.57 1.72 1.61
N LYS A 76 -2.78 2.24 1.38
CA LYS A 76 -3.39 3.29 2.20
C LYS A 76 -4.86 3.00 2.47
N VAL A 77 -5.30 3.29 3.68
CA VAL A 77 -6.71 3.24 4.12
C VAL A 77 -7.35 4.63 4.02
N LEU A 78 -8.57 4.71 3.50
CA LEU A 78 -9.36 5.95 3.50
C LEU A 78 -9.72 6.37 4.94
N PRO A 79 -9.80 7.68 5.23
CA PRO A 79 -10.26 8.17 6.54
C PRO A 79 -11.62 7.63 6.95
N SER A 80 -12.54 7.45 6.00
CA SER A 80 -13.87 6.87 6.23
C SER A 80 -13.82 5.42 6.73
N ASN A 81 -12.75 4.70 6.42
CA ASN A 81 -12.53 3.31 6.85
C ASN A 81 -11.62 3.24 8.08
N ALA A 82 -11.02 4.35 8.53
CA ALA A 82 -9.98 4.37 9.55
C ALA A 82 -10.49 4.23 11.01
N SER A 83 -11.59 3.54 11.23
CA SER A 83 -11.98 3.04 12.57
C SER A 83 -11.15 1.79 12.92
N ALA A 84 -11.18 1.34 14.17
CA ALA A 84 -10.38 0.17 14.59
C ALA A 84 -10.75 -1.10 13.80
N SER A 85 -12.04 -1.42 13.68
CA SER A 85 -12.51 -2.55 12.87
C SER A 85 -12.43 -2.25 11.37
N GLY A 86 -12.79 -1.04 10.95
CA GLY A 86 -12.77 -0.65 9.54
C GLY A 86 -11.37 -0.73 8.92
N THR A 87 -10.33 -0.36 9.67
CA THR A 87 -8.94 -0.45 9.21
C THR A 87 -8.52 -1.89 8.97
N ILE A 88 -8.96 -2.82 9.82
CA ILE A 88 -8.67 -4.25 9.68
C ILE A 88 -9.36 -4.80 8.43
N GLU A 89 -10.65 -4.51 8.25
CA GLU A 89 -11.40 -4.97 7.08
C GLU A 89 -10.87 -4.37 5.77
N ALA A 90 -10.55 -3.08 5.75
CA ALA A 90 -9.93 -2.41 4.61
C ALA A 90 -8.56 -3.01 4.26
N CYS A 91 -7.75 -3.34 5.28
CA CYS A 91 -6.47 -4.00 5.10
C CYS A 91 -6.65 -5.40 4.49
N HIS A 92 -7.55 -6.22 5.02
CA HIS A 92 -7.86 -7.54 4.45
C HIS A 92 -8.34 -7.45 3.00
N ALA A 93 -9.21 -6.50 2.67
CA ALA A 93 -9.67 -6.28 1.31
C ALA A 93 -8.51 -5.88 0.37
N SER A 94 -7.60 -5.03 0.84
CA SER A 94 -6.41 -4.62 0.10
C SER A 94 -5.46 -5.80 -0.15
N LEU A 95 -5.19 -6.61 0.88
CA LEU A 95 -4.36 -7.82 0.81
C LEU A 95 -4.92 -8.84 -0.18
N ASN A 96 -6.25 -9.02 -0.20
CA ASN A 96 -6.93 -9.91 -1.14
C ASN A 96 -6.72 -9.47 -2.61
N ARG A 97 -6.85 -8.17 -2.90
CA ARG A 97 -6.61 -7.62 -4.25
C ARG A 97 -5.14 -7.73 -4.67
N LEU A 98 -4.24 -7.45 -3.72
CA LEU A 98 -2.79 -7.56 -3.93
C LEU A 98 -2.29 -9.01 -4.01
N GLY A 99 -3.11 -9.99 -3.61
CA GLY A 99 -2.74 -11.40 -3.63
C GLY A 99 -1.55 -11.74 -2.71
N THR A 100 -1.44 -11.05 -1.57
CA THR A 100 -0.35 -11.21 -0.59
C THR A 100 -0.91 -11.27 0.82
N ASP A 101 -0.17 -11.85 1.76
CA ASP A 101 -0.56 -11.94 3.17
C ASP A 101 -0.07 -10.75 4.01
N CYS A 102 0.86 -9.96 3.47
CA CYS A 102 1.43 -8.80 4.16
C CYS A 102 1.73 -7.57 3.28
N LEU A 103 1.58 -6.40 3.90
CA LEU A 103 2.08 -5.09 3.49
C LEU A 103 3.33 -4.72 4.30
N ASP A 104 4.27 -4.03 3.68
CA ASP A 104 5.44 -3.51 4.38
C ASP A 104 5.11 -2.22 5.15
N LEU A 105 4.23 -1.39 4.58
CA LEU A 105 3.76 -0.15 5.21
C LEU A 105 2.29 0.10 4.88
N TYR A 106 1.49 0.48 5.89
CA TYR A 106 0.08 0.82 5.71
C TYR A 106 -0.24 2.20 6.28
N LEU A 107 -0.66 3.12 5.40
CA LEU A 107 -0.79 4.54 5.73
C LEU A 107 -2.25 4.98 5.82
N LEU A 108 -2.53 5.98 6.66
CA LEU A 108 -3.77 6.76 6.54
C LEU A 108 -3.68 7.64 5.29
N HIS A 109 -4.61 7.46 4.35
CA HIS A 109 -4.75 8.34 3.19
C HIS A 109 -5.23 9.71 3.70
N GLY A 110 -4.43 10.76 3.52
CA GLY A 110 -4.63 12.06 4.19
C GLY A 110 -6.07 12.61 4.16
N GLY A 111 -6.37 13.51 5.10
CA GLY A 111 -7.70 14.14 5.21
C GLY A 111 -8.54 13.63 6.39
N GLY A 112 -7.97 13.60 7.60
CA GLY A 112 -8.81 13.69 8.80
C GLY A 112 -9.27 15.15 8.94
N ASP A 113 -10.56 15.38 9.13
CA ASP A 113 -11.07 16.71 9.45
C ASP A 113 -10.26 17.32 10.59
N SER A 114 -9.70 18.50 10.34
CA SER A 114 -9.01 19.33 11.33
C SER A 114 -9.87 19.66 12.56
N HIS A 115 -11.16 19.32 12.55
CA HIS A 115 -12.15 19.54 13.61
C HIS A 115 -12.36 18.37 14.57
N SER A 116 -11.63 17.26 14.43
CA SER A 116 -11.78 16.09 15.33
C SER A 116 -10.51 15.71 16.09
N ARG A 117 -9.43 16.50 16.02
CA ARG A 117 -8.26 16.34 16.90
C ARG A 117 -8.61 16.75 18.35
N LYS A 118 -9.34 15.90 19.06
CA LYS A 118 -9.24 15.86 20.52
C LYS A 118 -7.85 15.32 20.89
N PRO A 119 -7.23 15.78 21.99
CA PRO A 119 -5.84 15.43 22.36
C PRO A 119 -5.60 13.94 22.71
N SER A 120 -6.54 13.04 22.43
CA SER A 120 -6.43 11.61 22.72
C SER A 120 -6.09 10.73 21.50
N GLN A 121 -5.99 11.28 20.28
CA GLN A 121 -5.46 10.54 19.13
C GLN A 121 -3.93 10.66 19.02
N ARG A 122 -3.23 10.32 20.12
CA ARG A 122 -2.07 9.46 19.92
C ARG A 122 -2.68 8.10 19.66
N SER A 123 -2.68 7.66 18.40
CA SER A 123 -2.65 6.22 18.17
C SER A 123 -1.36 5.73 18.82
N SER A 124 -1.46 5.31 20.08
CA SER A 124 -0.44 4.48 20.69
C SER A 124 -0.20 3.31 19.75
N PRO A 125 1.05 2.91 19.44
CA PRO A 125 1.35 1.80 18.53
C PRO A 125 0.95 0.43 19.12
N SER A 126 0.05 0.39 20.10
CA SER A 126 -0.42 -0.81 20.77
C SER A 126 -1.74 -1.27 20.15
N SER A 127 -1.66 -2.03 19.05
CA SER A 127 -2.39 -3.30 18.86
C SER A 127 -2.65 -3.69 17.40
N THR A 128 -2.31 -2.88 16.38
CA THR A 128 -2.35 -3.35 14.98
C THR A 128 -1.09 -4.16 14.63
N ARG A 129 -0.76 -5.18 15.44
CA ARG A 129 -0.03 -6.34 14.91
C ARG A 129 -1.06 -7.27 14.28
N ALA A 130 -1.77 -6.78 13.26
CA ALA A 130 -2.16 -7.71 12.21
C ALA A 130 -0.82 -8.27 11.71
N ARG A 131 -0.62 -9.60 11.73
CA ARG A 131 0.59 -10.24 11.17
C ARG A 131 0.90 -9.76 9.75
N SER A 132 -0.11 -9.19 9.09
CA SER A 132 -0.14 -8.67 7.75
C SER A 132 0.44 -7.27 7.54
N VAL A 133 0.91 -6.52 8.55
CA VAL A 133 1.54 -5.21 8.33
C VAL A 133 2.85 -5.10 9.12
N ARG A 134 3.95 -4.77 8.44
CA ARG A 134 5.29 -4.68 9.07
C ARG A 134 5.60 -3.29 9.66
N GLY A 135 4.99 -2.23 9.12
CA GLY A 135 5.09 -0.85 9.62
C GLY A 135 3.79 -0.03 9.43
N VAL A 136 3.57 0.95 10.30
CA VAL A 136 2.44 1.91 10.27
C VAL A 136 2.99 3.33 10.38
#